data_AF-A0A645IEF4-F1
#
_entry.id   AF-A0A645IEF4-F1
#
_cell.length_a   1.000
_cell.length_b   1.000
_cell.length_c   1.000
_cell.angle_alpha   90.00
_cell.angle_beta   90.00
_cell.angle_gamma   90.00
#
_symmetry.space_group_name_H-M   'P 1'
#
loop_
_entity.id
_entity.type
_entity.pdbx_description
1 polymer ?
#
loop_
_entity_poly.entity_id
_entity_poly.type
_entity_poly.pdbx_seq_one_letter_code
_entity_poly.pdbx_strand_id
1 'polypeptide(L)'
;MTKDDLLCNTWHDVLIENGFDSSEAKSLIGFVSWNKGDEFAYLGREITEILSDHEGKVFAKDAVSSSYGDKALLFFDKDISEETAGKMFEAIMNYEQKEVYSSEEVVKELD
;
A
#
# COMPACT_ATOMS: atom_id res chain seq x y z
N MET A 1 -14.68 -4.72 -21.75
CA MET A 1 -14.09 -5.41 -20.59
C MET A 1 -13.21 -6.51 -21.12
N THR A 2 -11.94 -6.19 -21.31
CA THR A 2 -10.90 -7.18 -21.64
C THR A 2 -10.53 -7.94 -20.37
N LYS A 3 -9.82 -9.06 -20.52
CA LYS A 3 -9.33 -9.85 -19.38
C LYS A 3 -8.40 -9.04 -18.45
N ASP A 4 -7.82 -7.97 -18.96
CA ASP A 4 -6.90 -7.08 -18.24
C ASP A 4 -7.65 -6.13 -17.30
N ASP A 5 -8.91 -5.80 -17.57
CA ASP A 5 -9.78 -5.01 -16.67
C ASP A 5 -10.18 -5.78 -15.39
N LEU A 6 -9.90 -7.09 -15.33
CA LEU A 6 -10.33 -8.00 -14.26
C LEU A 6 -9.30 -8.24 -13.15
N LEU A 7 -8.08 -7.70 -13.25
CA LEU A 7 -6.99 -8.00 -12.31
C LEU A 7 -6.50 -6.79 -11.50
N CYS A 8 -7.10 -5.61 -11.65
CA CYS A 8 -6.75 -4.46 -10.84
C CYS A 8 -7.39 -4.56 -9.45
N ASN A 9 -6.81 -5.39 -8.58
CA ASN A 9 -7.22 -5.49 -7.18
C ASN A 9 -6.98 -4.16 -6.46
N THR A 10 -7.92 -3.74 -5.61
CA THR A 10 -7.67 -2.61 -4.71
C THR A 10 -6.75 -3.05 -3.58
N TRP A 11 -6.11 -2.11 -2.87
CA TRP A 11 -5.32 -2.47 -1.69
C TRP A 11 -6.14 -3.20 -0.62
N HIS A 12 -7.44 -2.88 -0.49
CA HIS A 12 -8.32 -3.61 0.41
C HIS A 12 -8.45 -5.07 0.00
N ASP A 13 -8.61 -5.35 -1.30
CA ASP A 13 -8.73 -6.71 -1.81
C ASP A 13 -7.42 -7.49 -1.61
N VAL A 14 -6.27 -6.88 -1.92
CA VAL A 14 -4.94 -7.47 -1.68
C VAL A 14 -4.78 -7.87 -0.21
N LEU A 15 -5.17 -7.00 0.73
CA LEU A 15 -5.08 -7.30 2.15
C LEU A 15 -6.05 -8.43 2.55
N ILE A 16 -7.29 -8.42 2.07
CA ILE A 16 -8.26 -9.48 2.38
C ILE A 16 -7.78 -10.84 1.85
N GLU A 17 -7.22 -10.89 0.64
CA GLU A 17 -6.66 -12.10 0.04
C GLU A 17 -5.44 -12.63 0.81
N ASN A 18 -4.67 -11.74 1.45
CA ASN A 18 -3.55 -12.08 2.33
C ASN A 18 -3.98 -12.45 3.76
N GLY A 19 -5.28 -12.61 4.01
CA GLY A 19 -5.83 -13.14 5.26
C GLY A 19 -6.03 -12.11 6.37
N PHE A 20 -5.97 -10.81 6.06
CA PHE A 20 -6.34 -9.77 7.02
C PHE A 20 -7.85 -9.74 7.24
N ASP A 21 -8.26 -9.39 8.46
CA ASP A 21 -9.68 -9.17 8.74
C ASP A 21 -10.25 -8.09 7.81
N SER A 22 -11.45 -8.32 7.28
CA SER A 22 -12.04 -7.40 6.30
C SER A 22 -12.28 -6.00 6.86
N SER A 23 -12.61 -5.87 8.15
CA SER A 23 -12.76 -4.56 8.77
C SER A 23 -11.41 -3.87 8.97
N GLU A 24 -10.34 -4.62 9.27
CA GLU A 24 -8.99 -4.05 9.33
C GLU A 24 -8.48 -3.66 7.94
N ALA A 25 -8.60 -4.52 6.93
CA ALA A 25 -8.19 -4.21 5.56
C ALA A 25 -8.90 -2.97 5.00
N LYS A 26 -10.22 -2.88 5.19
CA LYS A 26 -11.03 -1.73 4.73
C LYS A 26 -10.81 -0.46 5.52
N SER A 27 -10.15 -0.53 6.68
CA SER A 27 -9.80 0.67 7.43
C SER A 27 -8.65 1.45 6.80
N LEU A 28 -7.87 0.84 5.90
CA LEU A 28 -6.81 1.53 5.18
C LEU A 28 -7.40 2.63 4.29
N ILE A 29 -7.08 3.88 4.61
CA ILE A 29 -7.44 5.04 3.78
C ILE A 29 -6.45 5.14 2.61
N GLY A 30 -5.17 4.93 2.89
CA GLY A 30 -4.09 4.96 1.92
C GLY A 30 -2.72 4.99 2.60
N PHE A 31 -1.66 5.12 1.82
CA PHE A 31 -0.30 5.19 2.35
C PHE A 31 0.62 5.97 1.41
N VAL A 32 1.70 6.49 1.98
CA VAL A 32 2.87 6.95 1.25
C VAL A 32 4.03 6.02 1.57
N SER A 33 4.78 5.57 0.57
CA SER A 33 5.96 4.73 0.75
C SER A 33 7.17 5.31 0.01
N TRP A 34 8.37 4.97 0.48
CA TRP A 34 9.61 5.40 -0.14
C TRP A 34 10.73 4.41 0.09
N ASN A 35 11.61 4.36 -0.91
CA ASN A 35 12.81 3.55 -0.86
C ASN A 35 13.89 4.19 0.02
N LYS A 36 14.85 3.36 0.43
CA LYS A 36 15.98 3.80 1.24
C LYS A 36 16.93 4.68 0.42
N GLY A 37 16.72 6.00 0.48
CA GLY A 37 17.57 6.99 -0.20
C GLY A 37 16.81 8.17 -0.79
N ASP A 38 15.48 8.07 -0.87
CA ASP A 38 14.66 9.12 -1.46
C ASP A 38 14.39 10.25 -0.44
N GLU A 39 14.59 11.50 -0.89
CA GLU A 39 14.13 12.69 -0.17
C GLU A 39 12.71 13.03 -0.62
N PHE A 40 11.80 13.08 0.36
CA PHE A 40 10.39 13.28 0.09
C PHE A 40 10.04 14.78 0.01
N ALA A 41 10.24 15.38 -1.16
CA ALA A 41 10.06 16.83 -1.37
C ALA A 41 8.61 17.31 -1.22
N TYR A 42 7.61 16.42 -1.35
CA TYR A 42 6.18 16.78 -1.38
C TYR A 42 5.30 16.01 -0.39
N LEU A 43 5.87 15.51 0.71
CA LEU A 43 5.15 14.67 1.69
C LEU A 43 3.80 15.27 2.12
N GLY A 44 3.77 16.57 2.46
CA GLY A 44 2.52 17.22 2.87
C GLY A 44 1.45 17.24 1.79
N ARG A 45 1.84 17.33 0.52
CA ARG A 45 0.90 17.29 -0.61
C ARG A 45 0.32 15.89 -0.79
N GLU A 46 1.16 14.86 -0.76
CA GLU A 46 0.70 13.48 -0.92
C GLU A 46 -0.23 13.05 0.22
N ILE A 47 0.10 13.42 1.47
CA ILE A 47 -0.79 13.21 2.60
C ILE A 47 -2.12 13.93 2.38
N THR A 48 -2.10 15.17 1.87
CA THR A 48 -3.32 15.92 1.57
C THR A 48 -4.16 15.24 0.50
N GLU A 49 -3.54 14.69 -0.54
CA GLU A 49 -4.23 13.98 -1.62
C GLU A 49 -4.88 12.69 -1.09
N ILE A 50 -4.17 11.88 -0.28
CA ILE A 50 -4.70 10.66 0.34
C ILE A 50 -5.90 10.96 1.25
N LEU A 51 -5.81 12.03 2.04
CA LEU A 51 -6.84 12.36 3.04
C LEU A 51 -7.92 13.30 2.50
N SER A 52 -7.87 13.70 1.23
CA SER A 52 -8.72 14.77 0.67
C SER A 52 -10.23 14.48 0.77
N ASP A 53 -10.62 13.22 0.56
CA ASP A 53 -12.01 12.77 0.60
C ASP A 53 -12.38 12.06 1.91
N HIS A 54 -11.46 12.01 2.88
CA HIS A 54 -11.71 11.34 4.16
C HIS A 54 -12.27 12.28 5.21
N GLU A 55 -13.48 11.99 5.69
CA GLU A 55 -14.07 12.69 6.82
C GLU A 55 -13.95 11.85 8.10
N GLY A 56 -13.27 12.38 9.11
CA GLY A 56 -13.26 11.79 10.45
C GLY A 56 -11.89 11.69 11.08
N LYS A 57 -11.73 10.71 11.98
CA LYS A 57 -10.46 10.44 12.64
C LYS A 57 -9.53 9.70 11.68
N VAL A 58 -8.25 9.98 11.80
CA VAL A 58 -7.17 9.32 11.07
C VAL A 58 -6.14 8.83 12.07
N PHE A 59 -5.75 7.58 11.95
CA PHE A 59 -4.68 6.95 12.70
C PHE A 59 -3.53 6.70 11.73
N ALA A 60 -2.42 7.41 11.92
CA ALA A 60 -1.22 7.23 11.14
C ALA A 60 -0.30 6.20 11.81
N LYS A 61 0.28 5.29 11.03
CA LYS A 61 1.21 4.27 11.50
C LYS A 61 2.43 4.21 10.60
N ASP A 62 3.61 4.31 11.20
CA ASP A 62 4.85 4.05 10.51
C ASP A 62 5.01 2.54 10.25
N ALA A 63 5.51 2.19 9.07
CA ALA A 63 5.85 0.82 8.72
C ALA A 63 7.18 0.77 7.96
N VAL A 64 7.83 -0.40 8.04
CA VAL A 64 9.03 -0.70 7.27
C VAL A 64 8.86 -2.08 6.67
N SER A 65 9.04 -2.20 5.36
CA SER A 65 9.07 -3.50 4.73
C SER A 65 10.38 -4.19 5.10
N SER A 66 10.26 -5.39 5.66
CA SER A 66 11.41 -6.19 6.05
C SER A 66 12.13 -6.79 4.84
N SER A 67 11.38 -7.09 3.77
CA SER A 67 11.92 -7.71 2.56
C SER A 67 12.61 -6.71 1.63
N TYR A 68 12.09 -5.49 1.54
CA TYR A 68 12.56 -4.50 0.55
C TYR A 68 13.26 -3.29 1.19
N GLY A 69 13.05 -3.06 2.50
CA GLY A 69 13.66 -1.95 3.22
C GLY A 69 12.97 -0.60 3.02
N ASP A 70 11.90 -0.56 2.23
CA ASP A 70 11.00 0.56 2.07
C ASP A 70 10.40 0.97 3.40
N LYS A 71 10.16 2.27 3.54
CA LYS A 71 9.45 2.84 4.68
C LYS A 71 8.13 3.40 4.20
N ALA A 72 7.15 3.44 5.08
CA ALA A 72 5.85 4.01 4.77
C ALA A 72 5.20 4.67 5.97
N LEU A 73 4.26 5.55 5.65
CA LEU A 73 3.26 6.06 6.56
C LEU A 73 1.89 5.63 6.05
N LEU A 74 1.21 4.76 6.80
CA LEU A 74 -0.11 4.23 6.48
C LEU A 74 -1.16 5.00 7.28
N PHE A 75 -2.31 5.27 6.66
CA PHE A 75 -3.42 6.00 7.26
C PHE A 75 -4.63 5.10 7.39
N PHE A 76 -5.24 5.08 8.58
CA PHE A 76 -6.39 4.25 8.88
C PHE A 76 -7.55 5.06 9.49
N ASP A 77 -8.78 4.64 9.24
CA ASP A 77 -9.99 5.26 9.83
C ASP A 77 -10.28 4.75 11.27
N LYS A 78 -9.63 3.66 11.69
CA LYS A 78 -9.66 3.10 13.03
C LYS A 78 -8.24 2.80 13.52
N ASP A 79 -8.09 2.68 14.83
CA ASP A 79 -6.79 2.36 15.42
C ASP A 79 -6.40 0.92 15.12
N ILE A 80 -5.30 0.75 14.41
CA ILE A 80 -4.67 -0.52 14.07
C ILE A 80 -3.34 -0.63 14.82
N SER A 81 -2.99 -1.83 15.29
CA SER A 81 -1.70 -2.04 15.95
C SER A 81 -0.54 -1.79 14.97
N GLU A 82 0.59 -1.28 15.44
CA GLU A 82 1.79 -1.10 14.60
C GLU A 82 2.25 -2.41 13.97
N GLU A 83 2.13 -3.52 14.69
CA GLU A 83 2.44 -4.86 14.17
C GLU A 83 1.55 -5.23 12.98
N THR A 84 0.24 -5.01 13.09
CA THR A 84 -0.71 -5.28 12.00
C THR A 84 -0.43 -4.36 10.81
N ALA A 85 -0.23 -3.06 11.05
CA ALA A 85 0.08 -2.10 9.98
C ALA A 85 1.39 -2.47 9.24
N GLY A 86 2.42 -2.91 9.97
CA GLY A 86 3.66 -3.41 9.39
C GLY A 86 3.45 -4.63 8.50
N LYS A 87 2.65 -5.60 8.93
CA LYS A 87 2.31 -6.78 8.11
C LYS A 87 1.49 -6.40 6.88
N MET A 88 0.56 -5.46 7.00
CA MET A 88 -0.23 -4.97 5.86
C MET A 88 0.68 -4.31 4.82
N PHE A 89 1.63 -3.49 5.27
CA PHE A 89 2.61 -2.87 4.38
C PHE A 89 3.48 -3.92 3.67
N GLU A 90 3.93 -4.95 4.39
CA GLU A 90 4.69 -6.05 3.79
C GLU A 90 3.88 -6.78 2.70
N ALA A 91 2.59 -7.03 2.93
CA ALA A 91 1.71 -7.67 1.94
C ALA A 91 1.52 -6.80 0.68
N ILE A 92 1.34 -5.49 0.87
CA ILE A 92 1.25 -4.51 -0.22
C ILE A 92 2.54 -4.54 -1.06
N MET A 93 3.71 -4.43 -0.43
CA MET A 93 4.98 -4.42 -1.14
C MET A 93 5.24 -5.75 -1.88
N ASN A 94 4.91 -6.88 -1.26
CA ASN A 94 5.01 -8.18 -1.92
C ASN A 94 4.14 -8.27 -3.18
N TYR A 95 2.93 -7.71 -3.13
CA TYR A 95 2.05 -7.65 -4.29
C TYR A 95 2.62 -6.72 -5.37
N GLU A 96 3.05 -5.50 -5.02
CA GLU A 96 3.67 -4.55 -5.97
C GLU A 96 4.86 -5.18 -6.69
N GLN A 97 5.76 -5.82 -5.94
CA GLN A 97 6.96 -6.43 -6.52
C GLN A 97 6.63 -7.59 -7.46
N LYS A 98 5.62 -8.41 -7.11
CA LYS A 98 5.24 -9.59 -7.89
C LYS A 98 4.37 -9.29 -9.11
N GLU A 99 3.41 -8.40 -8.97
CA GLU A 99 2.36 -8.21 -9.98
C GLU A 99 2.57 -6.93 -10.80
N VAL A 100 3.30 -5.93 -10.28
CA VAL A 100 3.55 -4.65 -10.98
C VAL A 100 4.97 -4.60 -11.52
N TYR A 101 5.99 -4.80 -10.68
CA TYR A 101 7.37 -4.66 -11.10
C TYR A 101 7.90 -5.88 -11.87
N SER A 102 7.68 -7.12 -11.39
CA SER A 102 8.13 -8.30 -12.13
C SER A 102 7.31 -8.60 -13.39
N SER A 103 6.09 -8.08 -13.52
CA SER A 103 5.32 -8.19 -14.77
C SER A 103 5.88 -7.26 -15.86
N GLU A 104 6.41 -6.09 -15.51
CA GLU A 104 7.10 -5.18 -16.44
C GLU A 104 8.44 -5.72 -16.94
N GLU A 105 9.19 -6.49 -16.14
CA GLU A 105 10.42 -7.15 -16.61
C GLU A 105 10.13 -8.23 -17.67
N VAL A 106 8.99 -8.91 -17.61
CA VAL A 106 8.58 -9.92 -18.61
C VAL A 106 8.18 -9.27 -19.95
N VAL A 107 7.71 -8.02 -19.96
CA VAL A 107 7.35 -7.32 -21.20
C VAL A 107 8.60 -6.79 -21.93
N LYS A 108 9.70 -6.49 -21.22
CA LYS A 108 10.95 -6.03 -21.85
C LYS A 108 11.82 -7.13 -22.47
N GLU A 109 11.56 -8.40 -22.18
CA GLU A 109 12.25 -9.52 -22.84
C GLU A 109 11.55 -10.01 -24.13
N LEU A 110 10.45 -9.35 -24.53
CA LEU A 110 9.67 -9.72 -25.72
C LEU A 110 9.69 -8.68 -26.86
N ASP A 111 10.50 -7.61 -26.74
CA ASP A 111 10.79 -6.64 -27.81
C ASP A 111 12.21 -6.80 -28.38
#